data_AF-A0A3M1MRH3-F1
#
_entry.id   AF-A0A3M1MRH3-F1
#
_cell.length_a   1.000
_cell.length_b   1.000
_cell.length_c   1.000
_cell.angle_alpha   90.00
_cell.angle_beta   90.00
_cell.angle_gamma   90.00
#
_symmetry.space_group_name_H-M   'P 1'
#
loop_
_entity.id
_entity.type
_entity.pdbx_description
1 polymer ?
#
loop_
_entity_poly.entity_id
_entity_poly.type
_entity_poly.pdbx_seq_one_letter_code
_entity_poly.pdbx_strand_id
1 'polypeptide(L)'
;MTTEIRIELVKPADLAGGDLDDLAAFVRNHGRVPPARVRANLERACLIAVARAGDSIAGLSCLKVPRPAYLEDLCRRTGLNLHGFFERGYTCVAPGFRGRG
;
A
#
# COMPACT_ATOMS: atom_id res chain seq x y z
N MET A 1 -23.94 -13.04 -8.73
CA MET A 1 -24.08 -12.19 -7.52
C MET A 1 -22.89 -11.26 -7.46
N THR A 2 -23.13 -9.95 -7.34
CA THR A 2 -22.07 -8.95 -7.18
C THR A 2 -21.64 -8.95 -5.72
N THR A 3 -20.35 -9.21 -5.46
CA THR A 3 -19.79 -9.08 -4.11
C THR A 3 -19.61 -7.61 -3.80
N GLU A 4 -20.19 -7.13 -2.70
CA GLU A 4 -19.96 -5.78 -2.20
C GLU A 4 -18.51 -5.64 -1.73
N ILE A 5 -17.86 -4.54 -2.14
CA ILE A 5 -16.50 -4.19 -1.71
C ILE A 5 -16.56 -2.86 -0.98
N ARG A 6 -16.10 -2.84 0.28
CA ARG A 6 -15.93 -1.61 1.06
C ARG A 6 -14.48 -1.19 1.05
N ILE A 7 -14.23 0.12 0.94
CA ILE A 7 -12.89 0.69 1.01
C ILE A 7 -12.74 1.41 2.34
N GLU A 8 -11.76 0.97 3.12
CA GLU A 8 -11.39 1.57 4.40
C GLU A 8 -10.08 2.34 4.21
N LEU A 9 -10.06 3.60 4.63
CA LEU A 9 -8.86 4.45 4.63
C LEU A 9 -8.34 4.56 6.06
N VAL A 10 -7.12 4.09 6.27
CA VAL A 10 -6.52 4.00 7.61
C VAL A 10 -5.08 4.49 7.61
N LYS A 11 -4.70 5.25 8.63
CA LYS A 11 -3.28 5.56 8.85
C LYS A 11 -2.63 4.39 9.57
N PRO A 12 -1.37 4.04 9.27
CA PRO A 12 -0.72 2.93 9.96
C PRO A 12 -0.67 3.09 11.48
N ALA A 13 -0.60 4.32 11.99
CA ALA A 13 -0.60 4.62 13.42
C ALA A 13 -1.95 4.31 14.12
N ASP A 14 -3.03 4.17 13.35
CA ASP A 14 -4.37 3.88 13.86
C ASP A 14 -4.70 2.37 13.80
N LEU A 15 -3.82 1.56 13.19
CA LEU A 15 -3.98 0.11 13.13
C LEU A 15 -3.51 -0.55 14.43
N ALA A 16 -4.23 -1.56 14.89
CA ALA A 16 -3.68 -2.46 15.90
C ALA A 16 -2.46 -3.20 15.31
N GLY A 17 -1.50 -3.57 16.16
CA GLY A 17 -0.27 -4.22 15.70
C GLY A 17 -0.53 -5.49 14.87
N GLY A 18 -1.54 -6.29 15.24
CA GLY A 18 -1.95 -7.48 14.49
C GLY A 18 -2.49 -7.18 13.08
N ASP A 19 -3.26 -6.09 12.93
CA ASP A 19 -3.83 -5.72 11.63
C ASP A 19 -2.72 -5.35 10.64
N LEU A 20 -1.70 -4.62 11.06
CA LEU A 20 -0.60 -4.23 10.18
C LEU A 20 0.19 -5.43 9.68
N ASP A 21 0.36 -6.46 10.51
CA ASP A 21 1.03 -7.70 10.14
C ASP A 21 0.21 -8.53 9.15
N ASP A 22 -1.13 -8.55 9.30
CA ASP A 22 -2.04 -9.18 8.34
C ASP A 22 -2.01 -8.47 6.97
N LEU A 23 -2.01 -7.14 6.96
CA LEU A 23 -1.85 -6.36 5.72
C LEU A 23 -0.49 -6.62 5.07
N ALA A 24 0.57 -6.75 5.88
CA ALA A 24 1.89 -7.08 5.37
C ALA A 24 1.95 -8.51 4.80
N ALA A 25 1.30 -9.48 5.43
CA ALA A 25 1.17 -10.84 4.91
C ALA A 25 0.41 -10.86 3.58
N PHE A 26 -0.70 -10.11 3.48
CA PHE A 26 -1.46 -9.95 2.24
C PHE A 26 -0.60 -9.42 1.09
N VAL A 27 0.20 -8.36 1.34
CA VAL A 27 1.10 -7.79 0.33
C VAL A 27 2.20 -8.77 -0.08
N ARG A 28 2.75 -9.57 0.86
CA ARG A 28 3.75 -10.58 0.52
C ARG A 28 3.17 -11.69 -0.37
N ASN A 29 1.93 -12.08 -0.13
CA ASN A 29 1.26 -13.17 -0.85
C ASN A 29 0.72 -12.76 -2.22
N HIS A 30 0.40 -11.47 -2.43
CA HIS A 30 -0.28 -11.00 -3.64
C HIS A 30 0.44 -9.88 -4.39
N GLY A 31 1.44 -9.25 -3.77
CA GLY A 31 2.31 -8.27 -4.39
C GLY A 31 3.43 -8.91 -5.20
N ARG A 32 4.17 -8.08 -5.93
CA ARG A 32 5.34 -8.51 -6.74
C ARG A 32 6.67 -8.00 -6.18
N VAL A 33 6.66 -7.45 -4.97
CA VAL A 33 7.80 -6.76 -4.36
C VAL A 33 8.59 -7.69 -3.43
N PRO A 34 9.92 -7.51 -3.32
CA PRO A 34 10.73 -8.28 -2.37
C PRO A 34 10.20 -8.16 -0.92
N PRO A 35 10.03 -9.28 -0.21
CA PRO A 35 9.24 -9.33 1.03
C PRO A 35 9.92 -8.67 2.23
N ALA A 36 11.26 -8.54 2.20
CA ALA A 36 12.10 -8.18 3.34
C ALA A 36 11.81 -6.81 3.98
N ARG A 37 10.99 -5.95 3.35
CA ARG A 37 10.69 -4.60 3.85
C ARG A 37 9.21 -4.24 3.87
N VAL A 38 8.32 -5.20 3.58
CA VAL A 38 6.88 -4.91 3.39
C VAL A 38 6.26 -4.27 4.63
N ARG A 39 6.37 -4.90 5.80
CA ARG A 39 5.80 -4.34 7.05
C ARG A 39 6.37 -2.97 7.35
N ALA A 40 7.69 -2.84 7.45
CA ALA A 40 8.33 -1.57 7.83
C ALA A 40 7.98 -0.43 6.84
N ASN A 41 7.74 -0.75 5.58
CA ASN A 41 7.28 0.22 4.60
C ASN A 41 5.78 0.55 4.71
N LEU A 42 4.94 -0.38 5.16
CA LEU A 42 3.53 -0.11 5.45
C LEU A 42 3.38 0.73 6.72
N GLU A 43 4.17 0.45 7.76
CA GLU A 43 4.22 1.22 8.99
C GLU A 43 4.58 2.70 8.75
N ARG A 44 5.40 2.96 7.73
CA ARG A 44 5.80 4.31 7.31
C ARG A 44 4.89 4.93 6.25
N ALA A 45 3.84 4.24 5.81
CA ALA A 45 2.89 4.82 4.87
C ALA A 45 2.16 6.00 5.53
N CYS A 46 1.73 6.98 4.74
CA CYS A 46 0.86 8.04 5.26
C CYS A 46 -0.61 7.62 5.25
N LEU A 47 -0.99 6.73 4.32
CA LEU A 47 -2.35 6.21 4.20
C LEU A 47 -2.33 4.81 3.58
N ILE A 48 -3.20 3.94 4.07
CA ILE A 48 -3.47 2.62 3.49
C ILE A 48 -4.96 2.58 3.15
N ALA A 49 -5.27 2.23 1.91
CA ALA A 49 -6.60 1.87 1.46
C ALA A 49 -6.73 0.35 1.44
N VAL A 50 -7.66 -0.20 2.22
CA VAL A 50 -7.94 -1.64 2.29
C VAL A 50 -9.32 -1.88 1.67
N ALA A 51 -9.36 -2.69 0.62
CA ALA A 51 -10.61 -3.17 0.04
C ALA A 51 -11.03 -4.45 0.77
N ARG A 52 -12.24 -4.48 1.32
CA ARG A 52 -12.81 -5.58 2.10
C ARG A 52 -14.03 -6.18 1.39
N ALA A 53 -14.07 -7.51 1.32
CA ALA A 53 -15.24 -8.29 0.93
C ALA A 53 -15.71 -9.09 2.15
N GLY A 54 -16.70 -8.56 2.89
CA GLY A 54 -16.95 -9.01 4.25
C GLY A 54 -15.71 -8.79 5.12
N ASP A 55 -15.22 -9.83 5.79
CA ASP A 55 -14.01 -9.76 6.62
C ASP A 55 -12.71 -10.00 5.83
N SER A 56 -12.82 -10.48 4.59
CA SER A 56 -11.66 -10.81 3.75
C SER A 56 -11.07 -9.58 3.07
N ILE A 57 -9.74 -9.51 3.02
CA ILE A 57 -9.04 -8.48 2.23
C ILE A 57 -9.15 -8.86 0.75
N ALA A 58 -9.81 -8.01 -0.03
CA ALA A 58 -9.90 -8.12 -1.49
C ALA A 58 -8.73 -7.43 -2.20
N GLY A 59 -8.19 -6.36 -1.60
CA GLY A 59 -7.08 -5.61 -2.14
C GLY A 59 -6.50 -4.59 -1.16
N LEU A 60 -5.33 -4.08 -1.50
CA LEU A 60 -4.63 -3.05 -0.72
C LEU A 60 -3.93 -2.08 -1.67
N SER A 61 -4.02 -0.78 -1.35
CA SER A 61 -3.12 0.23 -1.89
C SER A 61 -2.57 1.10 -0.76
N CYS A 62 -1.34 1.60 -0.86
CA CYS A 62 -0.81 2.55 0.12
C CYS A 62 -0.11 3.74 -0.52
N LEU A 63 -0.15 4.87 0.18
CA LEU A 63 0.58 6.08 -0.17
C LEU A 63 1.75 6.26 0.79
N LYS A 64 2.88 6.70 0.24
CA LYS A 64 4.10 6.99 0.99
C LYS A 64 4.56 8.39 0.70
N VAL A 65 5.23 8.99 1.68
CA VAL A 65 6.03 10.18 1.47
C VAL A 65 7.42 9.73 1.02
N PRO A 66 7.86 10.08 -0.20
CA PRO A 66 9.20 9.76 -0.66
C PRO A 66 10.26 10.31 0.30
N ARG A 67 11.37 9.59 0.47
CA ARG A 67 12.47 10.07 1.33
C ARG A 67 13.14 11.28 0.67
N PRO A 68 13.47 12.35 1.42
CA PRO A 68 14.14 13.53 0.84
C PRO A 68 15.37 13.20 0.00
N ALA A 69 16.27 12.36 0.51
CA ALA A 69 17.47 11.92 -0.22
C ALA A 69 17.15 11.17 -1.53
N TYR A 70 16.02 10.47 -1.61
CA TYR A 70 15.58 9.82 -2.85
C TYR A 70 15.05 10.85 -3.86
N LEU A 71 14.31 11.86 -3.40
CA LEU A 71 13.82 12.95 -4.24
C LEU A 71 14.97 13.80 -4.80
N GLU A 72 15.96 14.13 -3.97
CA GLU A 72 17.16 14.86 -4.39
C GLU A 72 17.94 14.10 -5.47
N ASP A 73 18.15 12.80 -5.26
CA ASP A 73 18.82 11.95 -6.23
C ASP A 73 18.02 11.82 -7.55
N LEU A 74 16.70 11.63 -7.46
CA LEU A 74 15.83 11.55 -8.63
C LEU A 74 15.79 12.87 -9.40
N CYS A 75 15.71 14.01 -8.70
CA CYS A 75 15.78 15.35 -9.28
C CYS A 75 17.09 15.55 -10.03
N ARG A 76 18.23 15.17 -9.44
CA ARG A 76 19.54 15.22 -10.11
C ARG A 76 19.61 14.34 -11.36
N ARG A 77 19.04 13.14 -11.33
CA ARG A 77 19.07 12.19 -12.46
C ARG A 77 18.11 12.51 -13.60
N THR A 78 16.99 13.17 -13.29
CA THR A 78 15.87 13.33 -14.26
C THR A 78 15.52 14.78 -14.55
N GLY A 79 16.01 15.73 -13.77
CA GLY A 79 15.58 17.13 -13.80
C GLY A 79 14.19 17.39 -13.19
N LEU A 80 13.49 16.36 -12.71
CA LEU A 80 12.13 16.49 -12.18
C LEU A 80 12.14 16.81 -10.67
N ASN A 81 11.55 17.95 -10.30
CA ASN A 81 11.28 18.28 -8.90
C ASN A 81 9.94 17.65 -8.45
N LEU A 82 10.02 16.55 -7.70
CA LEU A 82 8.85 15.82 -7.17
C LEU A 82 8.61 16.08 -5.68
N HIS A 83 9.16 17.16 -5.12
CA HIS A 83 8.82 17.56 -3.74
C HIS A 83 7.33 17.88 -3.63
N GLY A 84 6.71 17.42 -2.54
CA GLY A 84 5.26 17.60 -2.31
C GLY A 84 4.36 16.54 -2.95
N PHE A 85 4.90 15.64 -3.77
CA PHE A 85 4.14 14.52 -4.34
C PHE A 85 4.20 13.28 -3.45
N PHE A 86 3.12 12.48 -3.48
CA PHE A 86 3.10 11.15 -2.87
C PHE A 86 3.61 10.09 -3.84
N GLU A 87 4.26 9.07 -3.30
CA GLU A 87 4.57 7.84 -4.01
C GLU A 87 3.43 6.84 -3.77
N ARG A 88 2.91 6.27 -4.86
CA ARG A 88 2.05 5.08 -4.76
C ARG A 88 2.94 3.88 -4.40
N GLY A 89 2.73 3.37 -3.19
CA GLY A 89 3.44 2.22 -2.66
C GLY A 89 2.87 0.89 -3.18
N TYR A 90 2.68 -0.05 -2.26
CA TYR A 90 2.15 -1.37 -2.61
C TYR A 90 0.74 -1.24 -3.15
N THR A 91 0.45 -1.93 -4.25
CA THR A 91 -0.90 -2.07 -4.81
C THR A 91 -1.06 -3.52 -5.27
N CYS A 92 -1.98 -4.25 -4.64
CA CYS A 92 -2.25 -5.64 -4.97
C CYS A 92 -3.71 -6.01 -4.72
N VAL A 93 -4.19 -6.98 -5.49
CA VAL A 93 -5.57 -7.50 -5.44
C VAL A 93 -5.49 -9.02 -5.31
N ALA A 94 -6.29 -9.58 -4.42
CA ALA A 94 -6.40 -11.02 -4.23
C ALA A 94 -6.91 -11.69 -5.53
N PRO A 95 -6.41 -12.88 -5.91
CA PRO A 95 -6.70 -13.49 -7.21
C PRO A 95 -8.18 -13.54 -7.59
N GLY A 96 -9.07 -13.89 -6.65
CA GLY A 96 -10.51 -13.99 -6.90
C GLY A 96 -11.22 -12.66 -7.17
N PHE A 97 -10.57 -11.53 -6.90
CA PHE A 97 -11.13 -10.17 -7.07
C PHE A 97 -10.51 -9.41 -8.26
N ARG A 98 -9.55 -10.01 -8.98
CA ARG A 98 -8.90 -9.37 -10.14
C ARG A 98 -9.86 -9.26 -11.34
N GLY A 99 -9.60 -8.28 -12.22
CA GLY A 99 -10.36 -8.09 -13.46
C GLY A 99 -11.73 -7.44 -13.27
N ARG A 100 -11.93 -6.70 -12.17
CA ARG A 100 -13.20 -6.09 -11.78
C ARG A 100 -13.19 -4.55 -11.84
N GLY A 101 -12.20 -3.96 -12.50
CA GLY A 101 -11.79 -2.56 -12.31
C GLY A 101 -10.81 -2.41 -11.16
#